data_AF-A0AAU4GZE5-F1
#
_entry.id   AF-A0AAU4GZE5-F1
#
_cell.length_a   1.000
_cell.length_b   1.000
_cell.length_c   1.000
_cell.angle_alpha   90.00
_cell.angle_beta   90.00
_cell.angle_gamma   90.00
#
_symmetry.space_group_name_H-M   'P 1'
#
loop_
_entity.id
_entity.type
_entity.pdbx_description
1 polymer ?
#
loop_
_entity_poly.entity_id
_entity_poly.type
_entity_poly.pdbx_seq_one_letter_code
_entity_poly.pdbx_strand_id
1 'polypeptide(L)'
;MSARLWLIVLSLSLFAVSCGVSDDRGIPNSICGTPIDPDLTRPLVSSTDDWHEWNRVDRATTITAPCLILSGDDIALRLRFSWDPNASDLMYLAKNTGKISGVAAPRNIAFTYKTIVGTDGAISTAPCKTKGGDYFTLTLQVPQIKLMDQTHRKDIERFMRAYFPATLKTLGCK
;
A
#
# COMPACT_ATOMS: atom_id res chain seq x y z
N MET A 1 -37.15 -55.83 50.87
CA MET A 1 -35.68 -55.86 51.06
C MET A 1 -35.02 -55.69 49.70
N SER A 2 -34.02 -54.79 49.63
CA SER A 2 -32.96 -54.69 48.60
C SER A 2 -33.41 -54.23 47.20
N ALA A 3 -33.40 -52.94 46.81
CA ALA A 3 -32.34 -51.91 46.73
C ALA A 3 -31.47 -51.98 45.45
N ARG A 4 -31.31 -50.80 44.81
CA ARG A 4 -30.24 -50.36 43.86
C ARG A 4 -30.42 -50.82 42.40
N LEU A 5 -30.12 -50.05 41.35
CA LEU A 5 -29.37 -48.80 41.19
C LEU A 5 -29.76 -48.13 39.85
N TRP A 6 -29.72 -46.80 39.80
CA TRP A 6 -29.82 -45.94 38.60
C TRP A 6 -28.66 -46.12 37.62
N LEU A 7 -28.87 -45.77 36.34
CA LEU A 7 -27.91 -44.98 35.54
C LEU A 7 -28.64 -44.29 34.37
N ILE A 8 -28.81 -42.98 34.53
CA ILE A 8 -29.23 -42.01 33.51
C ILE A 8 -28.03 -41.77 32.61
N VAL A 9 -28.12 -42.11 31.32
CA VAL A 9 -27.10 -41.72 30.33
C VAL A 9 -27.51 -40.38 29.72
N LEU A 10 -26.77 -39.35 30.11
CA LEU A 10 -26.87 -37.96 29.67
C LEU A 10 -26.46 -37.88 28.17
N SER A 11 -27.42 -37.61 27.29
CA SER A 11 -27.15 -37.31 25.88
C SER A 11 -26.56 -35.89 25.77
N LEU A 12 -25.23 -35.78 25.71
CA LEU A 12 -24.53 -34.53 25.41
C LEU A 12 -24.79 -34.14 23.95
N SER A 13 -25.63 -33.13 23.76
CA SER A 13 -25.75 -32.39 22.51
C SER A 13 -24.41 -31.72 22.20
N LEU A 14 -23.66 -32.24 21.22
CA LEU A 14 -22.53 -31.53 20.64
C LEU A 14 -23.07 -30.32 19.88
N PHE A 15 -23.13 -29.17 20.56
CA PHE A 15 -23.08 -27.89 19.89
C PHE A 15 -21.69 -27.79 19.26
N ALA A 16 -21.60 -28.12 17.98
CA ALA A 16 -20.47 -27.72 17.16
C ALA A 16 -20.47 -26.19 17.13
N VAL A 17 -19.75 -25.58 18.09
CA VAL A 17 -19.26 -24.21 17.95
C VAL A 17 -18.32 -24.27 16.77
N SER A 18 -18.86 -23.99 15.59
CA SER A 18 -18.07 -23.57 14.45
C SER A 18 -17.35 -22.32 14.92
N CYS A 19 -16.11 -22.48 15.38
CA CYS A 19 -15.16 -21.39 15.46
C CYS A 19 -15.13 -20.82 14.04
N GLY A 20 -15.86 -19.73 13.83
CA GLY A 20 -15.68 -18.91 12.66
C GLY A 20 -14.22 -18.50 12.69
N VAL A 21 -13.39 -19.20 11.92
CA VAL A 21 -12.14 -18.64 11.42
C VAL A 21 -12.63 -17.42 10.67
N SER A 22 -12.55 -16.27 11.33
CA SER A 22 -12.59 -14.98 10.67
C SER A 22 -11.42 -15.01 9.71
N ASP A 23 -11.73 -15.43 8.49
CA ASP A 23 -10.83 -15.39 7.36
C ASP A 23 -10.34 -13.94 7.31
N ASP A 24 -9.07 -13.75 7.63
CA ASP A 24 -8.38 -12.47 7.71
C ASP A 24 -8.28 -11.92 6.28
N ARG A 25 -9.42 -11.50 5.74
CA ARG A 25 -9.59 -10.82 4.45
C ARG A 25 -9.13 -9.37 4.60
N GLY A 26 -7.93 -9.21 5.13
CA GLY A 26 -7.28 -7.94 5.46
C GLY A 26 -6.35 -7.44 4.34
N ILE A 27 -5.70 -6.30 4.58
CA ILE A 27 -4.65 -5.80 3.69
C ILE A 27 -3.48 -6.79 3.69
N PRO A 28 -2.93 -7.16 2.52
CA PRO A 28 -1.77 -8.05 2.45
C PRO A 28 -0.50 -7.41 2.99
N ASN A 29 0.43 -8.26 3.47
CA ASN A 29 1.76 -7.85 3.95
C ASN A 29 2.72 -7.40 2.83
N SER A 30 2.21 -7.22 1.61
CA SER A 30 2.96 -6.72 0.46
C SER A 30 2.03 -6.03 -0.52
N ILE A 31 2.51 -4.96 -1.12
CA ILE A 31 1.83 -4.21 -2.18
C ILE A 31 2.81 -4.08 -3.35
N CYS A 32 2.38 -4.41 -4.56
CA CYS A 32 3.20 -4.37 -5.78
C CYS A 32 4.50 -5.17 -5.69
N GLY A 33 4.48 -6.26 -4.91
CA GLY A 33 5.65 -7.08 -4.58
C GLY A 33 6.66 -6.43 -3.63
N THR A 34 6.36 -5.25 -3.07
CA THR A 34 7.15 -4.63 -1.99
C THR A 34 6.53 -5.00 -0.63
N PRO A 35 7.31 -5.54 0.33
CA PRO A 35 6.83 -5.79 1.68
C PRO A 35 6.40 -4.51 2.41
N ILE A 36 5.28 -4.56 3.12
CA ILE A 36 4.76 -3.44 3.91
C ILE A 36 3.90 -3.97 5.05
N ASP A 37 3.93 -3.29 6.19
CA ASP A 37 3.03 -3.56 7.31
C ASP A 37 1.59 -3.13 6.93
N PRO A 38 0.58 -4.02 7.01
CA PRO A 38 -0.82 -3.69 6.75
C PRO A 38 -1.33 -2.47 7.52
N ASP A 39 -0.84 -2.24 8.74
CA ASP A 39 -1.26 -1.12 9.60
C ASP A 39 -0.79 0.24 9.05
N LEU A 40 0.21 0.25 8.16
CA LEU A 40 0.63 1.46 7.46
C LEU A 40 -0.25 1.79 6.26
N THR A 41 -0.94 0.79 5.72
CA THR A 41 -1.84 0.95 4.58
C THR A 41 -3.28 1.18 5.01
N ARG A 42 -3.70 0.57 6.12
CA ARG A 42 -5.07 0.66 6.66
C ARG A 42 -5.60 2.10 6.74
N PRO A 43 -4.84 3.11 7.21
CA PRO A 43 -5.33 4.49 7.32
C PRO A 43 -5.46 5.22 5.99
N LEU A 44 -4.90 4.67 4.91
CA LEU A 44 -4.96 5.28 3.57
C LEU A 44 -6.20 4.86 2.78
N VAL A 45 -6.97 3.91 3.29
CA VAL A 45 -8.08 3.30 2.55
C VAL A 45 -9.38 3.33 3.32
N SER A 46 -10.47 3.60 2.61
CA SER A 46 -11.82 3.65 3.19
C SER A 46 -12.44 2.26 3.38
N SER A 47 -12.05 1.30 2.55
CA SER A 47 -12.47 -0.10 2.63
C SER A 47 -11.32 -1.07 2.36
N THR A 48 -11.58 -2.31 2.72
CA THR A 48 -10.70 -3.49 2.63
C THR A 48 -11.40 -4.64 1.93
N ASP A 49 -12.67 -4.45 1.58
CA ASP A 49 -13.48 -5.45 0.94
C ASP A 49 -12.96 -5.70 -0.47
N ASP A 50 -12.93 -6.97 -0.86
CA ASP A 50 -12.49 -7.43 -2.18
C ASP A 50 -11.16 -6.81 -2.64
N TRP A 51 -10.15 -6.88 -1.76
CA TRP A 51 -8.85 -6.31 -2.00
C TRP A 51 -8.09 -7.06 -3.10
N HIS A 52 -7.76 -6.39 -4.19
CA HIS A 52 -6.99 -6.99 -5.28
C HIS A 52 -6.02 -6.01 -5.93
N GLU A 53 -4.96 -6.58 -6.50
CA GLU A 53 -3.86 -5.84 -7.09
C GLU A 53 -3.84 -6.06 -8.61
N TRP A 54 -3.76 -4.97 -9.37
CA TRP A 54 -3.39 -4.99 -10.77
C TRP A 54 -2.00 -4.36 -10.94
N ASN A 55 -1.02 -5.18 -11.29
CA ASN A 55 0.39 -4.79 -11.25
C ASN A 55 1.09 -5.13 -12.57
N ARG A 56 1.78 -4.13 -13.15
CA ARG A 56 2.61 -4.27 -14.35
C ARG A 56 4.08 -3.94 -14.11
N VAL A 57 4.52 -3.93 -12.86
CA VAL A 57 5.90 -3.64 -12.46
C VAL A 57 6.79 -4.80 -12.84
N ASP A 58 7.46 -4.67 -13.98
CA ASP A 58 8.63 -5.48 -14.31
C ASP A 58 9.90 -4.75 -13.85
N ARG A 59 10.49 -5.29 -12.79
CA ARG A 59 11.68 -4.76 -12.11
C ARG A 59 12.97 -4.95 -12.92
N ALA A 60 12.95 -5.74 -13.99
CA ALA A 60 14.12 -6.06 -14.81
C ALA A 60 14.18 -5.25 -16.11
N THR A 61 13.05 -4.80 -16.67
CA THR A 61 13.01 -4.24 -18.03
C THR A 61 12.20 -2.96 -18.20
N THR A 62 11.31 -2.59 -17.27
CA THR A 62 10.35 -1.51 -17.52
C THR A 62 10.90 -0.13 -17.14
N ILE A 63 10.62 0.87 -17.99
CA ILE A 63 10.94 2.30 -17.76
C ILE A 63 9.85 2.97 -16.91
N THR A 64 8.58 2.61 -17.09
CA THR A 64 7.47 3.08 -16.25
C THR A 64 6.40 2.01 -16.12
N ALA A 65 6.00 1.69 -14.89
CA ALA A 65 4.99 0.67 -14.60
C ALA A 65 3.95 1.16 -13.58
N PRO A 66 2.65 1.00 -13.88
CA PRO A 66 1.59 1.21 -12.90
C PRO A 66 1.42 -0.02 -11.99
N CYS A 67 0.97 0.23 -10.78
CA CYS A 67 0.37 -0.74 -9.89
C CYS A 67 -0.86 -0.11 -9.22
N LEU A 68 -2.01 -0.75 -9.38
CA LEU A 68 -3.29 -0.30 -8.84
C LEU A 68 -3.74 -1.27 -7.77
N ILE A 69 -4.23 -0.71 -6.68
CA ILE A 69 -4.82 -1.44 -5.58
C ILE A 69 -6.29 -1.08 -5.54
N LEU A 70 -7.13 -2.09 -5.62
CA LEU A 70 -8.58 -1.98 -5.68
C LEU A 70 -9.19 -2.51 -4.39
N SER A 71 -10.28 -1.88 -3.95
CA SER A 71 -11.16 -2.39 -2.90
C SER A 71 -12.59 -2.32 -3.45
N GLY A 72 -13.16 -3.50 -3.73
CA GLY A 72 -14.30 -3.59 -4.64
C GLY A 72 -13.92 -3.01 -6.01
N ASP A 73 -14.79 -2.17 -6.57
CA ASP A 73 -14.57 -1.53 -7.88
C ASP A 73 -13.76 -0.22 -7.79
N ASP A 74 -13.42 0.24 -6.58
CA ASP A 74 -12.75 1.52 -6.36
C ASP A 74 -11.23 1.39 -6.30
N ILE A 75 -10.52 2.33 -6.92
CA ILE A 75 -9.06 2.42 -6.81
C ILE A 75 -8.70 3.00 -5.44
N ALA A 76 -8.31 2.14 -4.52
CA ALA A 76 -7.88 2.49 -3.19
C ALA A 76 -6.51 3.20 -3.20
N LEU A 77 -5.53 2.64 -3.92
CA LEU A 77 -4.20 3.22 -4.11
C LEU A 77 -3.75 3.11 -5.57
N ARG A 78 -3.02 4.12 -6.03
CA ARG A 78 -2.34 4.11 -7.31
C ARG A 78 -0.86 4.38 -7.10
N LEU A 79 -0.04 3.41 -7.48
CA LEU A 79 1.40 3.51 -7.46
C LEU A 79 1.94 3.57 -8.89
N ARG A 80 2.92 4.43 -9.12
CA ARG A 80 3.66 4.51 -10.38
C ARG A 80 5.14 4.39 -10.08
N PHE A 81 5.76 3.41 -10.72
CA PHE A 81 7.18 3.13 -10.67
C PHE A 81 7.79 3.69 -11.95
N SER A 82 8.80 4.55 -11.88
CA SER A 82 9.56 4.97 -13.05
C SER A 82 11.05 4.93 -12.83
N TRP A 83 11.77 4.61 -13.89
CA TRP A 83 13.21 4.67 -13.99
C TRP A 83 13.58 5.70 -15.03
N ASP A 84 14.42 6.65 -14.64
CA ASP A 84 14.78 7.79 -15.46
C ASP A 84 16.31 7.92 -15.49
N PRO A 85 16.92 8.40 -16.59
CA PRO A 85 18.36 8.60 -16.66
C PRO A 85 18.84 9.73 -15.73
N ASN A 86 17.94 10.63 -15.32
CA ASN A 86 18.26 11.78 -14.46
C ASN A 86 17.27 11.89 -13.31
N ALA A 87 17.70 12.50 -12.21
CA ALA A 87 16.84 12.80 -11.07
C ALA A 87 15.68 13.72 -11.50
N SER A 88 14.45 13.37 -11.15
CA SER A 88 13.30 14.21 -11.45
C SER A 88 13.20 15.43 -10.51
N ASP A 89 12.70 16.55 -11.04
CA ASP A 89 12.18 17.62 -10.21
C ASP A 89 10.80 17.22 -9.68
N LEU A 90 10.75 16.85 -8.40
CA LEU A 90 9.52 16.39 -7.77
C LEU A 90 8.43 17.47 -7.70
N MET A 91 8.81 18.73 -7.53
CA MET A 91 7.83 19.82 -7.44
C MET A 91 7.19 20.06 -8.81
N TYR A 92 8.01 20.00 -9.87
CA TYR A 92 7.51 20.00 -11.25
C TYR A 92 6.60 18.79 -11.50
N LEU A 93 7.00 17.58 -11.09
CA LEU A 93 6.17 16.38 -11.24
C LEU A 93 4.82 16.51 -10.55
N ALA A 94 4.78 17.02 -9.31
CA ALA A 94 3.55 17.15 -8.55
C ALA A 94 2.59 18.23 -9.06
N LYS A 95 3.11 19.34 -9.61
CA LYS A 95 2.28 20.50 -10.00
C LYS A 95 1.94 20.54 -11.49
N ASN A 96 2.85 20.10 -12.36
CA ASN A 96 2.81 20.44 -13.79
C ASN A 96 2.50 19.24 -14.69
N THR A 97 2.43 18.01 -14.17
CA THR A 97 2.14 16.80 -14.97
C THR A 97 0.64 16.50 -15.15
N GLY A 98 -0.23 17.44 -14.79
CA GLY A 98 -1.59 17.59 -15.33
C GLY A 98 -2.60 16.44 -15.16
N LYS A 99 -2.24 15.31 -14.52
CA LYS A 99 -3.08 14.16 -14.08
C LYS A 99 -2.26 12.88 -13.82
N ILE A 100 -0.99 12.82 -14.24
CA ILE A 100 -0.20 11.58 -14.20
C ILE A 100 0.50 11.36 -12.85
N SER A 101 1.10 12.42 -12.29
CA SER A 101 1.78 12.36 -10.98
C SER A 101 1.32 13.48 -10.03
N GLY A 102 0.15 14.07 -10.29
CA GLY A 102 -0.37 15.21 -9.53
C GLY A 102 -0.48 14.91 -8.03
N VAL A 103 0.05 15.80 -7.19
CA VAL A 103 -0.04 15.71 -5.73
C VAL A 103 -0.53 17.06 -5.21
N ALA A 104 -1.66 17.08 -4.51
CA ALA A 104 -2.29 18.27 -4.01
C ALA A 104 -1.53 18.85 -2.80
N ALA A 105 -1.37 20.19 -2.81
CA ALA A 105 -0.62 20.94 -1.79
C ALA A 105 0.73 20.29 -1.42
N PRO A 106 1.61 20.02 -2.39
CA PRO A 106 2.84 19.25 -2.16
C PRO A 106 3.84 20.07 -1.34
N ARG A 107 4.49 19.42 -0.38
CA ARG A 107 5.59 19.99 0.39
C ARG A 107 6.72 18.99 0.55
N ASN A 108 7.95 19.49 0.59
CA ASN A 108 9.11 18.67 0.94
C ASN A 108 8.99 18.24 2.42
N ILE A 109 9.50 17.05 2.72
CA ILE A 109 9.64 16.56 4.09
C ILE A 109 11.11 16.28 4.40
N ALA A 110 11.50 16.38 5.66
CA ALA A 110 12.82 15.95 6.11
C ALA A 110 12.88 14.42 6.14
N PHE A 111 13.55 13.82 5.17
CA PHE A 111 13.71 12.37 5.03
C PHE A 111 15.02 12.07 4.30
N THR A 112 15.54 10.85 4.47
CA THR A 112 16.80 10.40 3.83
C THR A 112 16.74 10.49 2.31
N TYR A 113 15.55 10.31 1.72
CA TYR A 113 15.33 10.38 0.28
C TYR A 113 14.57 11.65 -0.10
N LYS A 114 14.88 12.21 -1.27
CA LYS A 114 14.17 13.36 -1.83
C LYS A 114 12.69 12.98 -1.97
N THR A 115 11.85 13.61 -1.17
CA THR A 115 10.44 13.24 -1.03
C THR A 115 9.57 14.46 -0.84
N ILE A 116 8.44 14.48 -1.55
CA ILE A 116 7.34 15.40 -1.30
C ILE A 116 6.10 14.62 -0.89
N VAL A 117 5.29 15.24 -0.03
CA VAL A 117 4.00 14.70 0.43
C VAL A 117 2.94 15.79 0.27
N GLY A 118 1.80 15.41 -0.28
CA GLY A 118 0.61 16.25 -0.41
C GLY A 118 -0.48 15.86 0.55
N THR A 119 -1.72 16.17 0.19
CA THR A 119 -2.91 15.68 0.90
C THR A 119 -3.43 14.35 0.37
N ASP A 120 -3.18 14.05 -0.90
CA ASP A 120 -3.74 12.93 -1.65
C ASP A 120 -2.67 12.01 -2.25
N GLY A 121 -1.39 12.27 -1.96
CA GLY A 121 -0.31 11.50 -2.55
C GLY A 121 1.08 11.95 -2.11
N ALA A 122 2.08 11.32 -2.70
CA ALA A 122 3.48 11.59 -2.44
C ALA A 122 4.35 11.16 -3.62
N ILE A 123 5.54 11.73 -3.70
CA ILE A 123 6.56 11.33 -4.67
C ILE A 123 7.89 11.22 -3.95
N SER A 124 8.60 10.11 -4.13
CA SER A 124 9.96 9.90 -3.65
C SER A 124 10.87 9.53 -4.81
N THR A 125 12.11 9.99 -4.79
CA THR A 125 13.12 9.62 -5.77
C THR A 125 14.48 9.38 -5.12
N ALA A 126 15.24 8.45 -5.69
CA ALA A 126 16.59 8.11 -5.27
C ALA A 126 17.41 7.59 -6.45
N PRO A 127 18.75 7.74 -6.41
CA PRO A 127 19.63 6.97 -7.30
C PRO A 127 19.35 5.47 -7.13
N CYS A 128 19.14 4.77 -8.24
CA CYS A 128 18.84 3.35 -8.26
C CYS A 128 19.08 2.84 -9.68
N LYS A 129 20.34 2.44 -9.94
CA LYS A 129 20.80 2.09 -11.27
C LYS A 129 20.29 0.73 -11.71
N THR A 130 19.54 0.72 -12.81
CA THR A 130 19.01 -0.48 -13.47
C THR A 130 19.25 -0.38 -14.98
N LYS A 131 18.81 -1.38 -15.74
CA LYS A 131 18.78 -1.28 -17.22
C LYS A 131 17.82 -0.18 -17.72
N GLY A 132 16.81 0.20 -16.92
CA GLY A 132 15.79 1.18 -17.28
C GLY A 132 16.17 2.63 -16.98
N GLY A 133 17.19 2.89 -16.17
CA GLY A 133 17.60 4.24 -15.78
C GLY A 133 18.53 4.27 -14.56
N ASP A 134 19.04 5.45 -14.22
CA ASP A 134 19.96 5.68 -13.10
C ASP A 134 19.23 6.15 -11.83
N TYR A 135 17.99 6.62 -11.95
CA TYR A 135 17.14 7.09 -10.86
C TYR A 135 15.81 6.35 -10.84
N PHE A 136 15.37 5.99 -9.65
CA PHE A 136 14.03 5.43 -9.42
C PHE A 136 13.14 6.49 -8.78
N THR A 137 11.93 6.65 -9.32
CA THR A 137 10.88 7.52 -8.79
C THR A 137 9.63 6.69 -8.51
N LEU A 138 9.11 6.82 -7.30
CA LEU A 138 7.84 6.24 -6.89
C LEU A 138 6.83 7.37 -6.66
N THR A 139 5.70 7.33 -7.35
CA THR A 139 4.55 8.17 -7.06
C THR A 139 3.46 7.33 -6.41
N LEU A 140 2.92 7.82 -5.30
CA LEU A 140 1.71 7.33 -4.65
C LEU A 140 0.59 8.36 -4.84
N GLN A 141 -0.57 7.90 -5.27
CA GLN A 141 -1.82 8.63 -5.20
C GLN A 141 -2.85 7.81 -4.43
N VAL A 142 -3.71 8.49 -3.69
CA VAL A 142 -4.79 7.94 -2.88
C VAL A 142 -6.11 8.57 -3.37
N PRO A 143 -6.70 8.05 -4.47
CA PRO A 143 -7.75 8.75 -5.22
C PRO A 143 -9.03 9.05 -4.44
N GLN A 144 -9.31 8.25 -3.40
CA GLN A 144 -10.47 8.39 -2.52
C GLN A 144 -10.39 9.60 -1.57
N ILE A 145 -9.20 10.19 -1.37
CA ILE A 145 -9.05 11.37 -0.52
C ILE A 145 -9.54 12.60 -1.29
N LYS A 146 -10.46 13.35 -0.68
CA LYS A 146 -10.94 14.62 -1.24
C LYS A 146 -9.79 15.63 -1.26
N LEU A 147 -9.65 16.40 -2.34
CA LEU A 147 -8.51 17.33 -2.56
C LEU A 147 -8.24 18.30 -1.39
N MET A 148 -9.29 18.71 -0.66
CA MET A 148 -9.19 19.65 0.46
C MET A 148 -8.95 18.97 1.83
N ASP A 149 -9.01 17.64 1.89
CA ASP A 149 -8.81 16.88 3.12
C ASP A 149 -7.33 16.85 3.51
N GLN A 150 -7.00 17.47 4.64
CA GLN A 150 -5.63 17.56 5.14
C GLN A 150 -5.27 16.44 6.12
N THR A 151 -6.23 15.59 6.51
CA THR A 151 -6.09 14.67 7.65
C THR A 151 -5.12 13.53 7.36
N HIS A 152 -5.09 13.04 6.13
CA HIS A 152 -4.30 11.87 5.73
C HIS A 152 -2.83 12.14 5.42
N ARG A 153 -2.40 13.41 5.37
CA ARG A 153 -1.01 13.75 5.00
C ARG A 153 0.03 13.02 5.85
N LYS A 154 -0.21 12.89 7.16
CA LYS A 154 0.71 12.21 8.08
C LYS A 154 0.75 10.71 7.83
N ASP A 155 -0.37 10.10 7.47
CA ASP A 155 -0.44 8.68 7.16
C ASP A 155 0.25 8.37 5.84
N ILE A 156 0.06 9.22 4.81
CA ILE A 156 0.78 9.12 3.54
C ILE A 156 2.28 9.25 3.77
N GLU A 157 2.71 10.21 4.59
CA GLU A 157 4.11 10.35 4.96
C GLU A 157 4.64 9.09 5.66
N ARG A 158 3.90 8.55 6.63
CA ARG A 158 4.30 7.34 7.37
C ARG A 158 4.43 6.14 6.44
N PHE A 159 3.45 5.93 5.55
CA PHE A 159 3.50 4.89 4.54
C PHE A 159 4.73 5.03 3.65
N MET A 160 4.98 6.22 3.09
CA MET A 160 6.12 6.43 2.18
C MET A 160 7.48 6.26 2.86
N ARG A 161 7.59 6.64 4.13
CA ARG A 161 8.81 6.43 4.92
C ARG A 161 9.16 4.95 5.09
N ALA A 162 8.16 4.05 5.07
CA ALA A 162 8.38 2.60 5.14
C ALA A 162 8.48 1.96 3.74
N TYR A 163 7.56 2.32 2.85
CA TYR A 163 7.37 1.65 1.57
C TYR A 163 8.45 2.00 0.54
N PHE A 164 8.91 3.25 0.48
CA PHE A 164 9.93 3.65 -0.50
C PHE A 164 11.29 2.97 -0.25
N PRO A 165 11.84 2.94 0.98
CA PRO A 165 13.08 2.21 1.25
C PRO A 165 12.93 0.69 1.05
N ALA A 166 11.78 0.11 1.44
CA ALA A 166 11.50 -1.30 1.18
C ALA A 166 11.45 -1.62 -0.33
N THR A 167 10.91 -0.69 -1.12
CA THR A 167 10.91 -0.81 -2.58
C THR A 167 12.32 -0.79 -3.14
N LEU A 168 13.17 0.16 -2.72
CA LEU A 168 14.58 0.23 -3.14
C LEU A 168 15.32 -1.06 -2.81
N LYS A 169 15.11 -1.62 -1.61
CA LYS A 169 15.70 -2.91 -1.21
C LYS A 169 15.23 -4.05 -2.12
N THR A 170 13.95 -4.09 -2.46
CA THR A 170 13.38 -5.10 -3.36
C THR A 170 13.91 -4.95 -4.80
N LEU A 171 14.29 -3.74 -5.21
CA LEU A 171 14.97 -3.46 -6.47
C LEU A 171 16.48 -3.74 -6.44
N GLY A 172 17.05 -4.10 -5.28
CA GLY A 172 18.49 -4.31 -5.11
C GLY A 172 19.32 -3.03 -5.10
N CYS A 173 18.68 -1.87 -4.89
CA CYS A 173 19.35 -0.58 -4.83
C CYS A 173 19.93 -0.33 -3.43
N LYS A 174 21.17 0.19 -3.37
CA LYS A 174 21.94 0.42 -2.15
C LYS A 174 22.12 1.91 -1.90
#